data_AF-A0A316FRV1-F1
#
_entry.id   AF-A0A316FRV1-F1
#
_cell.length_a   1.000
_cell.length_b   1.000
_cell.length_c   1.000
_cell.angle_alpha   90.00
_cell.angle_beta   90.00
_cell.angle_gamma   90.00
#
_symmetry.space_group_name_H-M   'P 1'
#
loop_
_entity.id
_entity.type
_entity.pdbx_description
1 polymer ?
#
loop_
_entity_poly.entity_id
_entity_poly.type
_entity_poly.pdbx_seq_one_letter_code
_entity_poly.pdbx_strand_id
1 'polypeptide(L)' 'MVTRKLAAWAAIIAIPTALTGYFGQNLPYPGYEQWWGFVVSTALIVVTAGGLYLYLKRRNWL' A
#
# COMPACT_ATOMS: atom_id res chain seq x y z
N MET A 1 3.04 2.42 -24.94
CA MET A 1 3.84 2.12 -23.73
C MET A 1 3.52 3.05 -22.55
N VAL A 2 2.93 4.23 -22.76
CA VAL A 2 2.58 5.18 -21.68
C VAL A 2 1.49 4.65 -20.73
N THR A 3 0.45 4.00 -21.25
CA THR A 3 -0.69 3.51 -20.44
C THR A 3 -0.31 2.48 -19.37
N ARG A 4 0.67 1.60 -19.66
CA ARG A 4 1.13 0.59 -18.71
C ARG A 4 1.84 1.21 -17.51
N LYS A 5 2.65 2.25 -17.75
CA LYS A 5 3.39 2.97 -16.71
C LYS A 5 2.45 3.81 -15.83
N LEU A 6 1.46 4.48 -16.44
CA LEU A 6 0.40 5.17 -15.69
C LEU A 6 -0.39 4.22 -14.79
N ALA A 7 -0.85 3.08 -15.34
CA ALA A 7 -1.59 2.08 -14.58
C ALA A 7 -0.74 1.47 -13.45
N ALA A 8 0.55 1.22 -13.71
CA ALA A 8 1.48 0.71 -12.70
C ALA A 8 1.64 1.66 -11.51
N TRP A 9 1.85 2.95 -11.78
CA TRP A 9 1.94 3.97 -10.72
C TRP A 9 0.62 4.16 -9.97
N ALA A 10 -0.51 4.17 -10.68
CA ALA A 10 -1.82 4.26 -10.06
C ALA A 10 -2.09 3.08 -9.10
N ALA A 11 -1.72 1.85 -9.50
CA ALA A 11 -1.85 0.67 -8.65
C ALA A 11 -0.98 0.75 -7.38
N ILE A 12 0.24 1.28 -7.49
CA ILE A 12 1.14 1.46 -6.34
C ILE A 12 0.57 2.51 -5.38
N ILE A 13 0.01 3.62 -5.87
CA ILE A 13 -0.58 4.68 -5.05
C ILE A 13 -1.87 4.21 -4.36
N ALA A 14 -2.66 3.34 -5.01
CA ALA A 14 -3.90 2.83 -4.43
C ALA A 14 -3.68 2.06 -3.12
N ILE A 15 -2.51 1.43 -2.94
CA ILE A 15 -2.16 0.64 -1.75
C ILE A 15 -2.12 1.48 -0.46
N PRO A 16 -1.27 2.51 -0.34
CA PRO A 16 -1.24 3.34 0.86
C PRO A 16 -2.58 4.01 1.10
N THR A 17 -3.29 4.47 0.05
CA THR A 17 -4.62 5.08 0.20
C THR A 17 -5.65 4.11 0.80
N ALA A 18 -5.70 2.87 0.33
CA ALA A 18 -6.64 1.87 0.87
C ALA A 18 -6.30 1.48 2.32
N LEU A 19 -5.01 1.30 2.63
CA LEU A 19 -4.56 0.92 3.96
C LEU A 19 -4.75 2.06 4.97
N THR A 20 -4.40 3.30 4.63
CA THR A 20 -4.66 4.44 5.53
C THR A 20 -6.15 4.66 5.73
N GLY A 21 -6.98 4.46 4.70
CA GLY A 21 -8.43 4.50 4.83
C GLY A 21 -9.01 3.42 5.76
N TYR A 22 -8.44 2.22 5.75
CA TYR A 22 -8.86 1.13 6.64
C TYR A 22 -8.40 1.35 8.09
N PHE A 23 -7.11 1.65 8.30
CA PHE A 23 -6.54 1.86 9.64
C PHE A 23 -6.93 3.21 10.27
N GLY A 24 -7.38 4.17 9.47
CA GLY A 24 -7.87 5.49 9.94
C GLY A 24 -9.31 5.50 10.44
N GLN A 25 -9.99 4.36 10.46
CA GLN A 25 -11.36 4.27 10.96
C GLN A 25 -11.41 4.36 12.49
N ASN A 26 -12.44 5.03 13.01
CA ASN A 26 -12.76 5.05 14.46
C ASN A 26 -13.51 3.78 14.89
N LEU A 27 -12.97 2.62 14.50
CA LEU A 27 -13.54 1.31 14.80
C LEU A 27 -12.53 0.53 15.65
N PRO A 28 -12.98 -0.15 16.73
CA PRO A 28 -12.09 -0.91 17.59
C PRO A 28 -11.65 -2.20 16.89
N TYR A 29 -10.61 -2.10 16.06
CA TYR A 29 -9.90 -3.23 15.48
C TYR A 29 -8.69 -3.62 16.34
N PRO A 30 -8.14 -4.84 16.19
CA PRO A 30 -6.90 -5.21 16.86
C PRO A 30 -5.77 -4.24 16.51
N GLY A 31 -5.34 -3.42 17.48
CA GLY A 31 -4.28 -2.42 17.30
C GLY A 31 -4.78 -0.98 17.20
N TYR A 32 -6.09 -0.77 17.30
CA TYR A 32 -6.70 0.55 17.41
C TYR A 32 -6.14 1.32 18.61
N GLU A 33 -5.68 2.56 18.39
CA GLU A 33 -5.00 3.42 19.37
C GLU A 33 -3.76 2.81 20.05
N GLN A 34 -3.20 1.74 19.49
CA GLN A 34 -1.98 1.12 19.98
C GLN A 34 -0.82 1.41 19.03
N TRP A 35 0.37 1.64 19.59
CA TRP A 35 1.58 1.93 18.80
C TRP A 35 1.90 0.82 17.78
N TRP A 36 1.62 -0.44 18.12
CA TRP A 36 1.87 -1.56 17.23
C TRP A 36 0.91 -1.57 16.04
N GLY A 37 -0.31 -1.02 16.15
CA GLY A 37 -1.22 -0.86 15.01
C GLY A 37 -0.67 0.09 13.95
N PHE A 38 0.03 1.15 14.39
CA PHE A 38 0.78 2.03 13.49
C PHE A 38 1.96 1.30 12.82
N VAL A 39 2.71 0.49 13.57
CA VAL A 39 3.82 -0.29 13.01
C VAL A 39 3.33 -1.32 11.99
N VAL A 40 2.26 -2.05 12.31
CA VAL A 40 1.65 -3.06 11.43
C VAL A 40 1.12 -2.44 10.14
N SER A 41 0.38 -1.32 10.24
CA SER A 41 -0.15 -0.64 9.04
C SER A 41 0.97 -0.10 8.15
N THR A 42 2.00 0.50 8.73
CA THR A 42 3.17 0.99 8.00
C THR A 42 3.92 -0.16 7.33
N ALA A 43 4.14 -1.27 8.04
CA ALA A 43 4.79 -2.46 7.49
C ALA A 43 3.99 -3.04 6.33
N LEU A 44 2.66 -3.14 6.46
CA LEU A 44 1.77 -3.58 5.38
C LEU A 44 1.90 -2.69 4.14
N ILE A 45 1.89 -1.36 4.30
CA ILE A 45 2.06 -0.42 3.20
C ILE A 45 3.39 -0.66 2.49
N VAL A 46 4.49 -0.67 3.23
CA VAL A 46 5.85 -0.82 2.66
C VAL A 46 6.01 -2.16 1.95
N VAL A 47 5.55 -3.26 2.57
CA VAL A 47 5.67 -4.61 2.00
C VAL A 47 4.82 -4.76 0.76
N THR A 48 3.56 -4.32 0.79
CA THR A 48 2.64 -4.49 -0.35
C THR A 48 2.98 -3.55 -1.50
N ALA A 49 3.23 -2.26 -1.24
CA ALA A 49 3.61 -1.29 -2.26
C ALA A 49 5.00 -1.61 -2.85
N GLY A 50 5.97 -1.95 -2.00
CA GLY A 50 7.30 -2.37 -2.42
C GLY A 50 7.28 -3.68 -3.21
N GLY A 51 6.52 -4.67 -2.75
CA GLY A 51 6.32 -5.93 -3.46
C GLY A 51 5.70 -5.74 -4.85
N LEU A 52 4.65 -4.91 -4.94
CA LEU A 52 4.03 -4.57 -6.22
C LEU A 52 4.98 -3.80 -7.14
N TYR A 53 5.74 -2.83 -6.61
CA TYR A 53 6.76 -2.11 -7.36
C TYR A 53 7.80 -3.06 -7.97
N LEU A 54 8.35 -3.98 -7.16
CA LEU A 54 9.34 -4.95 -7.63
C LEU A 54 8.77 -5.88 -8.70
N TYR A 55 7.53 -6.34 -8.51
CA TYR A 55 6.83 -7.18 -9.48
C TYR A 55 6.61 -6.48 -10.83
N LEU A 56 6.09 -5.24 -10.80
CA LEU A 56 5.83 -4.46 -12.02
C LEU A 56 7.13 -4.05 -12.71
N LYS A 57 8.19 -3.74 -11.95
CA LYS A 57 9.52 -3.44 -12.48
C LYS A 57 10.12 -4.65 -13.20
N ARG A 58 10.03 -5.85 -12.63
CA ARG A 58 10.49 -7.09 -13.28
C ARG A 58 9.78 -7.39 -14.59
N ARG A 59 8.54 -6.91 -14.76
CA ARG A 59 7.77 -7.07 -16.00
C ARG A 59 8.02 -5.95 -17.03
N ASN A 60 8.91 -5.00 -16.76
CA ASN A 60 9.13 -3.80 -17.57
C ASN A 60 7.85 -2.96 -17.78
N TRP A 61 6.97 -2.91 -16.77
CA TRP A 61 5.79 -2.05 -16.79
C TRP A 61 6.06 -0.65 -16.23
N LEU A 62 7.14 -0.50 -15.46
CA LEU A 62 7.62 0.74 -14.83
C LEU A 62 8.85 1.30 -15.56
#